data_AF-A0A1I2FYV9-F1
#
_entry.id   AF-A0A1I2FYV9-F1
#
_cell.length_a   1.000
_cell.length_b   1.000
_cell.length_c   1.000
_cell.angle_alpha   90.00
_cell.angle_beta   90.00
_cell.angle_gamma   90.00
#
_symmetry.space_group_name_H-M   'P 1'
#
loop_
_entity.id
_entity.type
_entity.pdbx_description
1 polymer ?
#
loop_
_entity_poly.entity_id
_entity_poly.type
_entity_poly.pdbx_seq_one_letter_code
_entity_poly.pdbx_strand_id
1 'polypeptide(L)'
;NVVQPFAFNFYSTSWNEAAFVGLPPEEVISTLNNQGLANCFGADFCFYNHPLVEGLLNDFLPVPDGLTAEEFYANLQAYADQIDAMAWGDGSAFAQALDSRIIAPGEHAQELVDAYPYLTRMYTVISPNEMIADPIFHINPDLQDVPNFRSATEYNLCDGNSVVTLPDEREIFVPNGGPWPDFIGEMWWAEEVQQVALKGKPMHLVNNTAAINKKIEEWNLAHGWPRFPEGAPTTSASDTDTDSSGSSEGGPDSATSGGQNDASGCGCRSDGAPGGGLLALAGLGLLAGRRRRR
;
A
#
# COMPACT_ATOMS: atom_id res chain seq x y z
N ASN A 1 2.45 -6.77 -2.93
CA ASN A 1 3.51 -5.75 -2.93
C ASN A 1 3.54 -5.02 -4.26
N VAL A 2 2.73 -3.98 -4.40
CA VAL A 2 2.89 -3.03 -5.50
C VAL A 2 4.05 -2.13 -5.09
N VAL A 3 5.25 -2.42 -5.59
CA VAL A 3 6.35 -1.45 -5.53
C VAL A 3 5.89 -0.30 -6.42
N GLN A 4 5.53 0.83 -5.81
CA GLN A 4 5.17 2.03 -6.56
C GLN A 4 6.34 2.37 -7.49
N PRO A 5 6.15 2.39 -8.82
CA PRO A 5 7.25 2.65 -9.76
C PRO A 5 7.83 4.07 -9.62
N PHE A 6 7.18 4.94 -8.85
CA PHE A 6 7.54 6.34 -8.65
C PHE A 6 7.39 6.70 -7.17
N ALA A 7 8.23 6.12 -6.31
CA ALA A 7 8.42 6.69 -4.98
C ALA A 7 9.26 7.97 -5.16
N PHE A 8 8.64 9.14 -4.97
CA PHE A 8 9.38 10.37 -4.74
C PHE A 8 10.13 10.21 -3.42
N ASN A 9 11.35 9.70 -3.50
CA ASN A 9 12.26 9.69 -2.36
C ASN A 9 12.93 11.06 -2.30
N PHE A 10 12.82 11.74 -1.16
CA PHE A 10 13.52 13.01 -0.94
C PHE A 10 15.04 12.82 -0.76
N TYR A 11 15.51 11.56 -0.64
CA TYR A 11 16.93 11.19 -0.63
C TYR A 11 17.15 9.76 -1.15
N SER A 12 18.32 9.50 -1.73
CA SER A 12 18.79 8.16 -2.05
C SER A 12 20.29 8.05 -1.81
N THR A 13 20.74 6.94 -1.22
CA THR A 13 22.18 6.65 -1.05
C THR A 13 22.91 6.42 -2.38
N SER A 14 22.18 6.33 -3.50
CA SER A 14 22.77 6.28 -4.84
C SER A 14 23.18 7.65 -5.38
N TRP A 15 22.73 8.74 -4.74
CA TRP A 15 23.08 10.10 -5.16
C TRP A 15 24.51 10.42 -4.73
N ASN A 16 25.31 10.92 -5.66
CA ASN A 16 26.73 11.16 -5.49
C ASN A 16 27.16 12.33 -6.40
N GLU A 17 27.40 13.49 -5.79
CA GLU A 17 27.89 14.69 -6.44
C GLU A 17 29.30 14.52 -7.00
N ALA A 18 30.15 13.74 -6.34
CA ALA A 18 31.55 13.57 -6.76
C ALA A 18 31.66 12.87 -8.12
N ALA A 19 30.61 12.16 -8.57
CA ALA A 19 30.56 11.56 -9.91
C ALA A 19 30.52 12.59 -11.05
N PHE A 20 30.23 13.86 -10.75
CA PHE A 20 30.18 14.94 -11.73
C PHE A 20 31.49 15.73 -11.82
N VAL A 21 32.43 15.53 -10.88
CA VAL A 21 33.74 16.19 -10.90
C VAL A 21 34.65 15.52 -11.94
N GLY A 22 35.13 16.31 -12.89
CA GLY A 22 35.88 15.86 -14.05
C GLY A 22 35.03 15.19 -15.13
N LEU A 23 33.70 15.22 -15.00
CA LEU A 23 32.79 14.60 -15.95
C LEU A 23 32.62 15.51 -17.18
N PRO A 24 32.74 14.98 -18.41
CA PRO A 24 32.41 15.75 -19.60
C PRO A 24 30.91 16.07 -19.63
N PRO A 25 30.50 17.25 -20.13
CA PRO A 25 29.10 17.69 -20.08
C PRO A 25 28.15 16.76 -20.81
N GLU A 26 28.61 16.07 -21.87
CA GLU A 26 27.81 15.13 -22.65
C GLU A 26 27.38 13.89 -21.85
N GLU A 27 28.12 13.56 -20.79
CA GLU A 27 27.85 12.39 -19.95
C GLU A 27 26.96 12.71 -18.74
N VAL A 28 26.69 14.00 -18.44
CA VAL A 28 25.95 14.42 -17.23
C VAL A 28 24.59 13.75 -17.09
N ILE A 29 23.84 13.65 -18.20
CA ILE A 29 22.49 13.08 -18.21
C ILE A 29 22.55 11.57 -17.98
N SER A 30 23.54 10.90 -18.55
CA SER A 30 23.74 9.46 -18.30
C SER A 30 24.06 9.19 -16.83
N THR A 31 24.86 10.06 -16.19
CA THR A 31 25.18 9.98 -14.77
C THR A 31 23.96 10.27 -13.89
N LEU A 32 23.15 11.29 -14.22
CA LEU A 32 21.89 11.57 -13.53
C LEU A 32 20.88 10.43 -13.67
N ASN A 33 20.77 9.82 -14.85
CA ASN A 33 19.93 8.64 -15.08
C ASN A 33 20.38 7.45 -14.22
N ASN A 34 21.69 7.19 -14.17
CA ASN A 34 22.25 6.09 -13.37
C ASN A 34 22.02 6.29 -11.86
N GLN A 35 21.97 7.53 -11.39
CA GLN A 35 21.67 7.85 -9.99
C GLN A 35 20.16 7.92 -9.70
N GLY A 36 19.30 7.79 -10.72
CA GLY A 36 17.85 7.90 -10.60
C GLY A 36 17.38 9.32 -10.33
N LEU A 37 18.16 10.35 -10.69
CA LEU A 37 17.79 11.76 -10.58
C LEU A 37 17.06 12.28 -11.82
N ALA A 38 17.35 11.68 -12.97
CA ALA A 38 16.68 11.93 -14.24
C ALA A 38 16.30 10.61 -14.92
N ASN A 39 15.45 10.70 -15.92
CA ASN A 39 15.04 9.65 -16.83
C ASN A 39 14.93 10.28 -18.22
N CYS A 40 16.07 10.58 -18.81
CA CYS A 40 16.20 11.13 -20.16
C CYS A 40 16.62 10.03 -21.13
N PHE A 41 15.74 9.66 -22.06
CA PHE A 41 15.98 8.58 -23.02
C PHE A 41 15.34 8.90 -24.37
N GLY A 42 15.98 8.47 -25.46
CA GLY A 42 15.43 8.68 -26.80
C GLY A 42 15.74 10.08 -27.34
N ALA A 43 14.93 10.56 -28.30
CA ALA A 43 15.18 11.84 -28.96
C ALA A 43 14.66 13.04 -28.16
N ASP A 44 13.46 12.93 -27.56
CA ASP A 44 12.74 14.09 -27.01
C ASP A 44 11.99 13.74 -25.70
N PHE A 45 12.54 12.82 -24.89
CA PHE A 45 11.92 12.45 -23.62
C PHE A 45 12.89 12.60 -22.46
N CYS A 46 12.54 13.54 -21.57
CA CYS A 46 13.19 13.75 -20.30
C CYS A 46 12.14 13.84 -19.19
N PHE A 47 12.38 13.10 -18.11
CA PHE A 47 11.64 13.23 -16.86
C PHE A 47 12.62 13.39 -15.71
N TYR A 48 12.38 14.35 -14.82
CA TYR A 48 13.24 14.61 -13.67
C TYR A 48 12.57 14.09 -12.40
N ASN A 49 13.24 13.16 -11.70
CA ASN A 49 12.70 12.58 -10.48
C ASN A 49 12.79 13.55 -9.29
N HIS A 50 13.64 14.58 -9.40
CA HIS A 50 13.74 15.65 -8.42
C HIS A 50 13.50 17.02 -9.09
N PRO A 51 12.61 17.87 -8.55
CA PRO A 51 12.13 19.08 -9.22
C PRO A 51 13.20 20.15 -9.46
N LEU A 52 14.30 20.11 -8.70
CA LEU A 52 15.40 21.06 -8.86
C LEU A 52 16.44 20.66 -9.92
N VAL A 53 16.38 19.42 -10.46
CA VAL A 53 17.43 18.93 -11.39
C VAL A 53 17.41 19.71 -12.70
N GLU A 54 16.25 19.96 -13.28
CA GLU A 54 16.14 20.69 -14.55
C GLU A 54 16.66 22.13 -14.44
N GLY A 55 16.23 22.85 -13.40
CA GLY A 55 16.70 24.21 -13.15
C GLY A 55 18.21 24.25 -12.92
N LEU A 56 18.75 23.23 -12.22
CA LEU A 56 20.19 23.10 -12.01
C LEU A 56 20.94 22.83 -13.31
N LEU A 57 20.42 21.96 -14.18
CA LEU A 57 21.00 21.73 -15.51
C LEU A 57 21.03 23.02 -16.32
N ASN A 58 19.95 23.81 -16.31
CA ASN A 58 19.90 25.05 -17.06
C ASN A 58 20.86 26.14 -16.53
N ASP A 59 21.20 26.13 -15.23
CA ASP A 59 22.20 27.04 -14.66
C ASP A 59 23.63 26.78 -15.20
N PHE A 60 23.97 25.53 -15.54
CA PHE A 60 25.34 25.11 -15.93
C PHE A 60 25.48 24.65 -17.38
N LEU A 61 24.38 24.22 -18.00
CA LEU A 61 24.25 23.75 -19.37
C LEU A 61 22.97 24.38 -19.96
N PRO A 62 22.96 25.70 -20.20
CA PRO A 62 21.79 26.37 -20.74
C PRO A 62 21.44 25.80 -22.12
N VAL A 63 20.13 25.67 -22.37
CA VAL A 63 19.62 25.18 -23.65
C VAL A 63 19.96 26.19 -24.74
N PRO A 64 20.57 25.78 -25.87
CA PRO A 64 20.85 26.67 -27.00
C PRO A 64 19.57 27.25 -27.62
N ASP A 65 19.69 28.46 -28.20
CA ASP A 65 18.58 29.12 -28.87
C ASP A 65 17.98 28.24 -29.98
N GLY A 66 16.65 28.05 -29.93
CA GLY A 66 15.91 27.30 -30.94
C GLY A 66 15.79 25.79 -30.68
N LEU A 67 16.29 25.31 -29.53
CA LEU A 67 16.03 23.96 -29.02
C LEU A 67 15.10 24.02 -27.80
N THR A 68 14.32 22.96 -27.62
CA THR A 68 13.63 22.70 -26.34
C THR A 68 14.57 22.03 -25.34
N ALA A 69 14.26 22.13 -24.05
CA ALA A 69 15.05 21.48 -23.00
C ALA A 69 15.04 19.96 -23.17
N GLU A 70 13.89 19.40 -23.54
CA GLU A 70 13.72 17.97 -23.78
C GLU A 70 14.58 17.47 -24.94
N GLU A 71 14.58 18.17 -26.09
CA GLU A 71 15.44 17.84 -27.23
C GLU A 71 16.94 17.90 -26.86
N PHE A 72 17.35 18.94 -26.13
CA PHE A 72 18.75 19.15 -25.79
C PHE A 72 19.27 18.12 -24.76
N TYR A 73 18.57 17.97 -23.63
CA TYR A 73 19.00 17.08 -22.56
C TYR A 73 18.78 15.60 -22.85
N ALA A 74 17.84 15.23 -23.73
CA ALA A 74 17.69 13.83 -24.13
C ALA A 74 18.89 13.32 -24.95
N ASN A 75 19.62 14.20 -25.63
CA ASN A 75 20.77 13.83 -26.46
C ASN A 75 21.86 14.91 -26.56
N LEU A 76 22.54 15.18 -25.44
CA LEU A 76 23.64 16.16 -25.40
C LEU A 76 24.77 15.86 -26.41
N GLN A 77 25.03 14.59 -26.71
CA GLN A 77 26.07 14.19 -27.65
C GLN A 77 25.82 14.73 -29.07
N ALA A 78 24.55 14.87 -29.49
CA ALA A 78 24.19 15.44 -30.79
C ALA A 78 24.43 16.95 -30.87
N TYR A 79 24.55 17.62 -29.72
CA TYR A 79 24.72 19.06 -29.59
C TYR A 79 26.06 19.45 -28.96
N ALA A 80 27.05 18.55 -28.93
CA ALA A 80 28.35 18.78 -28.29
C ALA A 80 29.03 20.07 -28.77
N ASP A 81 28.93 20.40 -30.07
CA ASP A 81 29.49 21.62 -30.65
C ASP A 81 28.79 22.92 -30.20
N GLN A 82 27.60 22.81 -29.59
CA GLN A 82 26.80 23.92 -29.07
C GLN A 82 26.93 24.07 -27.54
N ILE A 83 27.60 23.14 -26.87
CA ILE A 83 27.82 23.19 -25.41
C ILE A 83 28.95 24.17 -25.10
N ASP A 84 28.70 25.10 -24.18
CA ASP A 84 29.75 25.95 -23.62
C ASP A 84 30.60 25.16 -22.60
N ALA A 85 31.59 24.43 -23.11
CA ALA A 85 32.52 23.65 -22.28
C ALA A 85 33.33 24.51 -21.30
N MET A 86 33.51 25.80 -21.58
CA MET A 86 34.19 26.72 -20.65
C MET A 86 33.28 27.08 -19.47
N ALA A 87 31.98 27.27 -19.71
CA ALA A 87 31.00 27.50 -18.65
C ALA A 87 30.79 26.25 -17.79
N TRP A 88 30.76 25.06 -18.40
CA TRP A 88 30.72 23.79 -17.68
C TRP A 88 31.98 23.55 -16.82
N GLY A 89 33.14 23.89 -17.37
CA GLY A 89 34.43 23.65 -16.74
C GLY A 89 34.70 22.15 -16.60
N ASP A 90 34.94 21.70 -15.38
CA ASP A 90 35.12 20.28 -15.03
C ASP A 90 33.90 19.69 -14.30
N GLY A 91 32.74 20.36 -14.33
CA GLY A 91 31.54 19.90 -13.63
C GLY A 91 31.58 20.04 -12.10
N SER A 92 32.68 20.56 -11.52
CA SER A 92 32.78 20.74 -10.05
C SER A 92 31.77 21.73 -9.49
N ALA A 93 31.46 22.79 -10.23
CA ALA A 93 30.46 23.78 -9.83
C ALA A 93 29.03 23.19 -9.85
N PHE A 94 28.72 22.36 -10.85
CA PHE A 94 27.47 21.60 -10.90
C PHE A 94 27.39 20.61 -9.73
N ALA A 95 28.47 19.85 -9.46
CA ALA A 95 28.55 18.92 -8.33
C ALA A 95 28.25 19.62 -6.99
N GLN A 96 28.92 20.75 -6.73
CA GLN A 96 28.70 21.53 -5.50
C GLN A 96 27.25 22.04 -5.39
N ALA A 97 26.66 22.47 -6.50
CA ALA A 97 25.30 22.97 -6.51
C ALA A 97 24.27 21.82 -6.37
N LEU A 98 24.56 20.63 -6.90
CA LEU A 98 23.77 19.42 -6.69
C LEU A 98 23.77 19.00 -5.21
N ASP A 99 24.95 18.99 -4.57
CA ASP A 99 25.07 18.68 -3.15
C ASP A 99 24.29 19.67 -2.28
N SER A 100 24.61 20.96 -2.39
CA SER A 100 24.04 22.00 -1.53
C SER A 100 22.55 22.23 -1.69
N ARG A 101 21.96 21.92 -2.86
CA ARG A 101 20.53 22.17 -3.15
C ARG A 101 19.67 20.91 -3.12
N ILE A 102 20.24 19.73 -3.33
CA ILE A 102 19.49 18.48 -3.50
C ILE A 102 19.96 17.41 -2.51
N ILE A 103 21.24 17.01 -2.54
CA ILE A 103 21.70 15.85 -1.76
C ILE A 103 21.73 16.15 -0.27
N ALA A 104 22.47 17.16 0.18
CA ALA A 104 22.59 17.49 1.60
C ALA A 104 21.24 17.89 2.25
N PRO A 105 20.38 18.70 1.60
CA PRO A 105 19.02 18.93 2.12
C PRO A 105 18.17 17.65 2.19
N GLY A 106 18.31 16.76 1.21
CA GLY A 106 17.62 15.47 1.19
C GLY A 106 18.07 14.54 2.32
N GLU A 107 19.38 14.41 2.53
CA GLU A 107 19.96 13.65 3.64
C GLU A 107 19.49 14.20 4.98
N HIS A 108 19.53 15.52 5.16
CA HIS A 108 19.01 16.14 6.39
C HIS A 108 17.50 15.92 6.58
N ALA A 109 16.71 15.95 5.50
CA ALA A 109 15.29 15.60 5.57
C ALA A 109 15.09 14.14 6.01
N GLN A 110 15.93 13.21 5.55
CA GLN A 110 15.92 11.82 5.99
C GLN A 110 16.24 11.70 7.47
N GLU A 111 17.28 12.39 7.95
CA GLU A 111 17.60 12.44 9.39
C GLU A 111 16.42 12.94 10.22
N LEU A 112 15.72 13.97 9.76
CA LEU A 112 14.55 14.51 10.46
C LEU A 112 13.40 13.49 10.50
N VAL A 113 13.08 12.84 9.38
CA VAL A 113 12.01 11.83 9.34
C VAL A 113 12.37 10.60 10.20
N ASP A 114 13.62 10.18 10.18
CA ASP A 114 14.10 9.05 11.00
C ASP A 114 14.13 9.40 12.49
N ALA A 115 14.46 10.65 12.84
CA ALA A 115 14.47 11.13 14.22
C ALA A 115 13.05 11.35 14.79
N TYR A 116 12.09 11.73 13.95
CA TYR A 116 10.72 12.07 14.35
C TYR A 116 9.70 11.12 13.71
N PRO A 117 9.34 10.01 14.38
CA PRO A 117 8.50 8.96 13.79
C PRO A 117 7.03 9.36 13.56
N TYR A 118 6.60 10.52 14.06
CA TYR A 118 5.25 11.04 13.90
C TYR A 118 5.24 12.28 13.03
N LEU A 119 4.54 12.20 11.89
CA LEU A 119 4.19 13.36 11.07
C LEU A 119 2.73 13.74 11.31
N THR A 120 2.49 14.86 11.98
CA THR A 120 1.13 15.36 12.24
C THR A 120 0.69 16.31 11.13
N ARG A 121 -0.27 15.89 10.29
CA ARG A 121 -0.94 16.79 9.35
C ARG A 121 -1.96 17.62 10.11
N MET A 122 -1.68 18.91 10.27
CA MET A 122 -2.62 19.86 10.87
C MET A 122 -3.49 20.48 9.76
N TYR A 123 -4.80 20.46 9.95
CA TYR A 123 -5.77 21.13 9.07
C TYR A 123 -6.75 21.89 9.93
N THR A 124 -7.00 23.14 9.58
CA THR A 124 -8.00 23.99 10.23
C THR A 124 -8.89 24.61 9.17
N VAL A 125 -10.19 24.64 9.44
CA VAL A 125 -11.17 25.39 8.67
C VAL A 125 -11.71 26.47 9.59
N ILE A 126 -11.45 27.72 9.25
CA ILE A 126 -11.96 28.86 9.98
C ILE A 126 -12.48 29.88 8.98
N SER A 127 -13.69 30.38 9.20
CA SER A 127 -14.26 31.40 8.34
C SER A 127 -13.57 32.75 8.59
N PRO A 128 -13.47 33.66 7.60
CA PRO A 128 -12.76 34.92 7.78
C PRO A 128 -13.24 35.78 8.96
N ASN A 129 -14.53 35.73 9.27
CA ASN A 129 -15.12 36.43 10.43
C ASN A 129 -14.86 35.73 11.77
N GLU A 130 -14.41 34.48 11.77
CA GLU A 130 -14.00 33.72 12.96
C GLU A 130 -12.49 33.81 13.24
N MET A 131 -11.68 34.40 12.32
CA MET A 131 -10.24 34.62 12.48
C MET A 131 -9.90 35.76 13.45
N ILE A 132 -10.48 35.75 14.65
CA ILE A 132 -10.25 36.75 15.70
C ILE A 132 -9.12 36.38 16.68
N ALA A 133 -8.66 35.12 16.63
CA ALA A 133 -7.58 34.60 17.47
C ALA A 133 -6.80 33.52 16.72
N ASP A 134 -5.50 33.42 17.02
CA ASP A 134 -4.62 32.42 16.42
C ASP A 134 -4.91 31.02 16.98
N PRO A 135 -5.00 29.98 16.14
CA PRO A 135 -5.10 28.62 16.62
C PRO A 135 -3.81 28.19 17.33
N ILE A 136 -3.96 27.48 18.45
CA ILE A 136 -2.83 26.90 19.20
C ILE A 136 -2.90 25.38 19.10
N PHE A 137 -1.76 24.76 18.78
CA PHE A 137 -1.59 23.32 18.76
C PHE A 137 -0.84 22.87 20.01
N HIS A 138 -1.25 21.73 20.57
CA HIS A 138 -0.61 21.12 21.72
C HIS A 138 -0.57 19.60 21.54
N ILE A 139 0.45 18.98 22.13
CA ILE A 139 0.58 17.53 22.17
C ILE A 139 0.00 17.07 23.51
N ASN A 140 -0.92 16.10 23.47
CA ASN A 140 -1.37 15.41 24.67
C ASN A 140 -0.62 14.07 24.77
N PRO A 141 0.37 13.95 25.68
CA PRO A 141 1.20 12.75 25.80
C PRO A 141 0.46 11.56 26.43
N ASP A 142 -0.75 11.77 26.96
CA ASP A 142 -1.57 10.72 27.57
C ASP A 142 -2.42 9.97 26.51
N LEU A 143 -2.38 10.39 25.23
CA LEU A 143 -3.06 9.71 24.14
C LEU A 143 -2.30 8.48 23.67
N GLN A 144 -3.06 7.47 23.23
CA GLN A 144 -2.49 6.28 22.61
C GLN A 144 -2.05 6.55 21.17
N ASP A 145 -1.12 5.72 20.68
CA ASP A 145 -0.74 5.71 19.29
C ASP A 145 -1.92 5.33 18.38
N VAL A 146 -2.02 6.02 17.25
CA VAL A 146 -3.01 5.70 16.22
C VAL A 146 -2.27 5.01 15.07
N PRO A 147 -2.65 3.76 14.71
CA PRO A 147 -2.06 3.09 13.56
C PRO A 147 -2.26 3.92 12.28
N ASN A 148 -1.16 4.18 11.54
CA ASN A 148 -1.21 4.86 10.24
C ASN A 148 -1.88 3.99 9.17
N PHE A 149 -1.80 2.67 9.30
CA PHE A 149 -2.43 1.71 8.41
C PHE A 149 -3.64 1.08 9.10
N ARG A 150 -4.81 1.21 8.49
CA ARG A 150 -6.02 0.48 8.87
C ARG A 150 -6.18 -0.69 7.90
N SER A 151 -6.09 -1.91 8.42
CA SER A 151 -6.24 -3.14 7.64
C SER A 151 -7.37 -3.98 8.20
N ALA A 152 -7.95 -4.83 7.36
CA ALA A 152 -8.86 -5.89 7.75
C ALA A 152 -8.46 -7.18 7.02
N THR A 153 -8.87 -8.33 7.52
CA THR A 153 -8.58 -9.62 6.90
C THR A 153 -9.83 -10.09 6.16
N GLU A 154 -9.71 -10.32 4.86
CA GLU A 154 -10.80 -10.89 4.06
C GLU A 154 -10.58 -12.39 3.85
N TYR A 155 -11.57 -13.19 4.23
CA TYR A 155 -11.62 -14.62 3.96
C TYR A 155 -12.60 -14.90 2.82
N ASN A 156 -12.08 -15.36 1.68
CA ASN A 156 -12.87 -15.75 0.52
C ASN A 156 -13.44 -17.16 0.71
N LEU A 157 -14.76 -17.29 0.69
CA LEU A 157 -15.49 -18.55 0.82
C LEU A 157 -15.55 -19.27 -0.54
N CYS A 158 -15.66 -20.61 -0.50
CA CYS A 158 -15.68 -21.45 -1.70
C CYS A 158 -16.91 -21.22 -2.61
N ASP A 159 -17.96 -20.61 -2.10
CA ASP A 159 -19.19 -20.31 -2.83
C ASP A 159 -19.22 -18.91 -3.44
N GLY A 160 -18.06 -18.25 -3.46
CA GLY A 160 -17.89 -16.93 -4.05
C GLY A 160 -18.27 -15.78 -3.13
N ASN A 161 -18.70 -16.03 -1.90
CA ASN A 161 -18.86 -14.98 -0.88
C ASN A 161 -17.52 -14.70 -0.17
N SER A 162 -17.45 -13.64 0.62
CA SER A 162 -16.33 -13.42 1.53
C SER A 162 -16.79 -12.88 2.89
N VAL A 163 -15.90 -12.95 3.88
CA VAL A 163 -16.10 -12.40 5.22
C VAL A 163 -14.90 -11.52 5.54
N VAL A 164 -15.15 -10.27 5.88
CA VAL A 164 -14.10 -9.34 6.30
C VAL A 164 -14.10 -9.23 7.81
N THR A 165 -12.99 -9.59 8.44
CA THR A 165 -12.74 -9.45 9.88
C THR A 165 -11.93 -8.18 10.14
N LEU A 166 -12.50 -7.26 10.91
CA LEU A 166 -11.86 -6.03 11.36
C LEU A 166 -10.84 -6.32 12.48
N PRO A 167 -9.90 -5.40 12.78
CA PRO A 167 -8.91 -5.57 13.86
C PRO A 167 -9.49 -5.79 15.26
N ASP A 168 -10.74 -5.40 15.46
CA ASP A 168 -11.50 -5.59 16.70
C ASP A 168 -12.43 -6.81 16.64
N GLU A 169 -12.14 -7.75 15.73
CA GLU A 169 -12.80 -9.05 15.57
C GLU A 169 -14.24 -8.99 15.02
N ARG A 170 -14.76 -7.80 14.68
CA ARG A 170 -16.06 -7.70 14.00
C ARG A 170 -15.98 -8.32 12.61
N GLU A 171 -16.94 -9.18 12.29
CA GLU A 171 -17.07 -9.81 10.99
C GLU A 171 -18.16 -9.14 10.16
N ILE A 172 -17.89 -8.94 8.88
CA ILE A 172 -18.82 -8.36 7.92
C ILE A 172 -18.89 -9.27 6.70
N PHE A 173 -20.06 -9.83 6.43
CA PHE A 173 -20.30 -10.71 5.30
C PHE A 173 -20.42 -9.91 4.00
N VAL A 174 -19.75 -10.36 2.94
CA VAL A 174 -19.79 -9.74 1.62
C VAL A 174 -20.32 -10.77 0.61
N PRO A 175 -21.57 -10.61 0.13
CA PRO A 175 -22.16 -11.58 -0.78
C PRO A 175 -21.53 -11.52 -2.17
N ASN A 176 -21.29 -12.69 -2.77
CA ASN A 176 -20.83 -12.89 -4.14
C ASN A 176 -19.54 -12.13 -4.50
N GLY A 177 -18.65 -11.87 -3.54
CA GLY A 177 -17.40 -11.13 -3.75
C GLY A 177 -17.67 -9.71 -4.24
N GLY A 178 -18.83 -9.16 -3.85
CA GLY A 178 -19.28 -7.84 -4.23
C GLY A 178 -18.50 -6.71 -3.57
N PRO A 179 -18.91 -5.45 -3.81
CA PRO A 179 -18.31 -4.31 -3.12
C PRO A 179 -18.57 -4.37 -1.61
N TRP A 180 -17.86 -3.51 -0.86
CA TRP A 180 -18.15 -3.30 0.55
C TRP A 180 -19.64 -3.03 0.78
N PRO A 181 -20.26 -3.60 1.84
CA PRO A 181 -21.68 -3.42 2.11
C PRO A 181 -22.10 -1.96 2.20
N ASP A 182 -23.20 -1.65 1.50
CA ASP A 182 -23.94 -0.42 1.69
C ASP A 182 -25.04 -0.68 2.72
N PHE A 183 -24.76 -0.35 3.98
CA PHE A 183 -25.73 -0.53 5.06
C PHE A 183 -26.83 0.53 4.92
N ILE A 184 -28.06 0.09 4.67
CA ILE A 184 -29.22 0.97 4.48
C ILE A 184 -29.49 1.84 5.73
N GLY A 185 -29.49 3.16 5.57
CA GLY A 185 -29.78 4.15 6.61
C GLY A 185 -28.61 5.12 6.87
N GLU A 186 -28.60 5.78 8.04
CA GLU A 186 -27.42 6.51 8.51
C GLU A 186 -26.40 5.52 9.06
N MET A 187 -25.36 5.26 8.28
CA MET A 187 -24.11 4.72 8.82
C MET A 187 -23.32 5.85 9.49
N TRP A 188 -22.96 5.67 10.76
CA TRP A 188 -22.06 6.59 11.42
C TRP A 188 -20.65 6.39 10.87
N TRP A 189 -20.14 7.39 10.15
CA TRP A 189 -18.78 7.41 9.63
C TRP A 189 -17.70 7.40 10.74
N ALA A 190 -18.07 7.81 11.95
CA ALA A 190 -17.23 7.77 13.13
C ALA A 190 -17.87 6.89 14.21
N GLU A 191 -17.12 5.90 14.69
CA GLU A 191 -17.55 5.08 15.82
C GLU A 191 -17.62 5.88 17.12
N GLU A 192 -16.63 6.74 17.36
CA GLU A 192 -16.61 7.63 18.52
C GLU A 192 -16.23 9.05 18.11
N VAL A 193 -16.85 10.02 18.77
CA VAL A 193 -16.46 11.43 18.72
C VAL A 193 -15.99 11.81 20.11
N GLN A 194 -14.73 12.25 20.21
CA GLN A 194 -14.10 12.58 21.48
C GLN A 194 -13.58 14.02 21.45
N GLN A 195 -13.63 14.68 22.60
CA GLN A 195 -12.94 15.94 22.83
C GLN A 195 -11.67 15.69 23.63
N VAL A 196 -10.54 16.12 23.08
CA VAL A 196 -9.22 15.99 23.70
C VAL A 196 -8.90 17.26 24.47
N ALA A 197 -8.61 17.13 25.77
CA ALA A 197 -8.09 18.22 26.59
C ALA A 197 -6.55 18.31 26.48
N LEU A 198 -5.99 19.42 26.99
CA LEU A 198 -4.53 19.65 27.05
C LEU A 198 -3.75 18.53 27.75
N LYS A 199 -4.39 17.82 28.68
CA LYS A 199 -3.84 16.68 29.41
C LYS A 199 -4.97 15.74 29.80
N GLY A 200 -4.65 14.47 30.00
CA GLY A 200 -5.59 13.45 30.47
C GLY A 200 -6.30 12.75 29.32
N LYS A 201 -7.20 11.84 29.70
CA LYS A 201 -7.93 11.00 28.75
C LYS A 201 -8.95 11.82 27.95
N PRO A 202 -9.23 11.44 26.68
CA PRO A 202 -10.30 12.04 25.90
C PRO A 202 -11.66 11.96 26.62
N MET A 203 -12.49 12.97 26.42
CA MET A 203 -13.89 12.98 26.85
C MET A 203 -14.75 12.51 25.69
N HIS A 204 -15.48 11.40 25.85
CA HIS A 204 -16.41 10.92 24.84
C HIS A 204 -17.63 11.86 24.75
N LEU A 205 -17.87 12.42 23.57
CA LEU A 205 -19.06 13.22 23.27
C LEU A 205 -20.17 12.34 22.68
N VAL A 206 -19.79 11.42 21.78
CA VAL A 206 -20.69 10.48 21.12
C VAL A 206 -19.98 9.13 21.00
N ASN A 207 -20.72 8.04 21.27
CA ASN A 207 -20.29 6.68 21.00
C ASN A 207 -21.41 5.97 20.23
N ASN A 208 -21.09 5.53 19.01
CA ASN A 208 -21.99 4.86 18.07
C ASN A 208 -21.77 3.35 18.03
N THR A 209 -20.87 2.79 18.86
CA THR A 209 -20.47 1.36 18.83
C THR A 209 -21.68 0.44 18.83
N ALA A 210 -22.63 0.64 19.75
CA ALA A 210 -23.83 -0.21 19.85
C ALA A 210 -24.70 -0.15 18.58
N ALA A 211 -24.79 1.02 17.98
CA ALA A 211 -25.65 1.23 16.83
C ALA A 211 -25.00 0.72 15.52
N ILE A 212 -23.67 0.82 15.42
CA ILE A 212 -22.86 0.19 14.36
C ILE A 212 -22.96 -1.33 14.46
N ASN A 213 -22.76 -1.90 15.66
CA ASN A 213 -22.82 -3.36 15.86
C ASN A 213 -24.20 -3.90 15.47
N LYS A 214 -25.27 -3.22 15.88
CA LYS A 214 -26.64 -3.58 15.47
C LYS A 214 -26.80 -3.61 13.94
N LYS A 215 -26.22 -2.64 13.22
CA LYS A 215 -26.30 -2.59 11.75
C LYS A 215 -25.49 -3.70 11.08
N ILE A 216 -24.32 -4.01 11.62
CA ILE A 216 -23.50 -5.15 11.17
C ILE A 216 -24.25 -6.47 11.39
N GLU A 217 -24.86 -6.65 12.56
CA GLU A 217 -25.67 -7.83 12.88
C GLU A 217 -26.89 -7.96 11.98
N GLU A 218 -27.67 -6.89 11.78
CA GLU A 218 -28.82 -6.87 10.87
C GLU A 218 -28.41 -7.25 9.44
N TRP A 219 -27.29 -6.70 8.95
CA TRP A 219 -26.74 -7.01 7.63
C TRP A 219 -26.31 -8.48 7.52
N ASN A 220 -25.52 -8.96 8.48
CA ASN A 220 -25.01 -10.33 8.47
C ASN A 220 -26.16 -11.34 8.54
N LEU A 221 -27.13 -11.13 9.42
CA LEU A 221 -28.30 -12.01 9.55
C LEU A 221 -29.17 -12.02 8.29
N ALA A 222 -29.37 -10.86 7.66
CA ALA A 222 -30.12 -10.77 6.40
C ALA A 222 -29.47 -11.57 5.26
N HIS A 223 -28.16 -11.84 5.36
CA HIS A 223 -27.38 -12.62 4.39
C HIS A 223 -26.97 -14.01 4.90
N GLY A 224 -27.53 -14.47 6.01
CA GLY A 224 -27.29 -15.82 6.55
C GLY A 224 -25.91 -16.01 7.21
N TRP A 225 -25.34 -14.94 7.77
CA TRP A 225 -24.09 -14.96 8.55
C TRP A 225 -24.35 -14.66 10.05
N PRO A 226 -23.69 -15.36 10.99
CA PRO A 226 -22.77 -16.48 10.79
C PRO A 226 -23.50 -17.73 10.27
N ARG A 227 -22.80 -18.54 9.47
CA ARG A 227 -23.34 -19.84 9.04
C ARG A 227 -23.27 -20.80 10.21
N PHE A 228 -24.41 -21.05 10.84
CA PHE A 228 -24.51 -22.17 11.75
C PHE A 228 -24.51 -23.48 10.93
N PRO A 229 -23.81 -24.53 11.38
CA PRO A 229 -23.96 -25.83 10.75
C PRO A 229 -25.43 -26.25 10.79
N GLU A 230 -25.93 -26.84 9.71
CA GLU A 230 -27.26 -27.42 9.64
C GLU A 230 -27.48 -28.33 10.87
N GLY A 231 -28.43 -27.94 11.74
CA GLY A 231 -28.75 -28.67 12.97
C GLY A 231 -28.28 -28.03 14.29
N ALA A 232 -27.63 -26.85 14.28
CA ALA A 232 -27.43 -26.10 15.51
C ALA A 232 -28.79 -25.58 16.04
N PRO A 233 -29.13 -25.78 17.32
CA PRO A 233 -30.38 -25.28 17.86
C PRO A 233 -30.33 -23.75 17.83
N THR A 234 -31.18 -23.14 17.01
CA THR A 234 -31.47 -21.72 17.12
C THR A 234 -32.16 -21.53 18.46
N THR A 235 -31.42 -21.10 19.48
CA THR A 235 -32.03 -20.48 20.66
C THR A 235 -32.53 -19.12 20.22
N SER A 236 -33.62 -19.16 19.46
CA SER A 236 -34.54 -18.05 19.36
C SER A 236 -35.02 -17.85 20.79
N ALA A 237 -34.56 -16.79 21.44
CA ALA A 237 -35.12 -16.32 22.69
C ALA A 237 -36.57 -15.92 22.42
N SER A 238 -37.47 -16.91 22.46
CA SER A 238 -38.89 -16.71 22.67
C SER A 238 -39.19 -17.18 24.09
N ASP A 239 -39.17 -16.23 25.01
CA ASP A 239 -39.77 -16.38 26.32
C ASP A 239 -41.22 -16.82 26.14
N THR A 240 -41.55 -18.03 26.58
CA THR A 240 -42.89 -18.34 27.07
C THR A 240 -42.81 -19.49 28.06
N ASP A 241 -42.91 -19.14 29.33
CA ASP A 241 -43.16 -20.02 30.46
C ASP A 241 -44.32 -20.98 30.17
N THR A 242 -44.15 -22.29 30.43
CA THR A 242 -45.19 -23.12 31.06
C THR A 242 -44.57 -24.41 31.63
N ASP A 243 -44.79 -24.61 32.94
CA ASP A 243 -44.47 -25.79 33.73
C ASP A 243 -45.04 -27.11 33.17
N SER A 244 -44.26 -28.21 33.25
CA SER A 244 -44.76 -29.45 33.88
C SER A 244 -43.71 -30.57 33.98
N SER A 245 -43.72 -31.15 35.17
CA SER A 245 -43.02 -32.30 35.74
C SER A 245 -43.11 -33.63 34.95
N GLY A 246 -42.09 -34.47 35.08
CA GLY A 246 -42.20 -35.92 34.84
C GLY A 246 -40.89 -36.70 34.88
N SER A 247 -40.57 -37.29 36.02
CA SER A 247 -39.44 -38.21 36.25
C SER A 247 -39.62 -39.57 35.57
N SER A 248 -38.52 -40.22 35.12
CA SER A 248 -38.23 -41.63 35.44
C SER A 248 -36.82 -42.04 34.99
N GLU A 249 -36.15 -42.79 35.87
CA GLU A 249 -34.83 -43.42 35.73
C GLU A 249 -34.92 -44.77 34.98
N GLY A 250 -33.77 -45.27 34.48
CA GLY A 250 -33.55 -46.68 34.13
C GLY A 250 -32.41 -46.91 33.10
N GLY A 251 -31.23 -47.34 33.56
CA GLY A 251 -30.14 -47.88 32.71
C GLY A 251 -30.25 -49.41 32.50
N PRO A 252 -29.15 -50.13 32.21
CA PRO A 252 -28.30 -50.10 31.01
C PRO A 252 -28.36 -51.45 30.25
N ASP A 253 -27.84 -51.53 29.01
CA ASP A 253 -26.95 -52.62 28.54
C ASP A 253 -26.69 -52.61 27.02
N SER A 254 -25.54 -53.20 26.67
CA SER A 254 -24.83 -53.20 25.38
C SER A 254 -25.38 -54.19 24.34
N ALA A 255 -25.32 -53.86 23.05
CA ALA A 255 -24.95 -54.79 21.96
C ALA A 255 -24.65 -54.07 20.62
N THR A 256 -23.40 -54.22 20.19
CA THR A 256 -22.84 -54.28 18.83
C THR A 256 -23.78 -54.26 17.60
N SER A 257 -23.56 -53.29 16.70
CA SER A 257 -23.31 -53.44 15.25
C SER A 257 -22.99 -52.02 14.70
N GLY A 258 -21.84 -51.74 14.10
CA GLY A 258 -21.49 -52.09 12.72
C GLY A 258 -21.86 -50.93 11.79
N GLY A 259 -20.90 -50.09 11.38
CA GLY A 259 -21.13 -49.10 10.31
C GLY A 259 -20.26 -47.85 10.34
N GLN A 260 -19.16 -47.90 9.59
CA GLN A 260 -18.49 -46.83 8.84
C GLN A 260 -18.42 -45.40 9.40
N ASN A 261 -17.20 -45.01 9.72
CA ASN A 261 -16.74 -43.63 9.80
C ASN A 261 -16.80 -42.99 8.41
N ASP A 262 -17.58 -41.92 8.24
CA ASP A 262 -17.34 -40.93 7.19
C ASP A 262 -17.08 -39.58 7.84
N ALA A 263 -15.79 -39.29 8.01
CA ALA A 263 -15.26 -37.97 8.29
C ALA A 263 -15.33 -37.14 6.99
N SER A 264 -16.34 -36.29 6.85
CA SER A 264 -16.40 -35.31 5.77
C SER A 264 -15.55 -34.08 6.13
N GLY A 265 -14.23 -34.22 5.98
CA GLY A 265 -13.30 -33.09 5.92
C GLY A 265 -13.18 -32.58 4.48
N CYS A 266 -13.60 -31.35 4.21
CA CYS A 266 -13.41 -30.71 2.90
C CYS A 266 -11.96 -30.24 2.74
N GLY A 267 -11.09 -31.14 2.28
CA GLY A 267 -9.77 -30.80 1.75
C GLY A 267 -9.79 -30.78 0.22
N CYS A 268 -9.50 -29.65 -0.40
CA CYS A 268 -9.29 -29.59 -1.85
C CYS A 268 -7.94 -30.25 -2.19
N ARG A 269 -7.96 -31.44 -2.80
CA ARG A 269 -6.82 -32.03 -3.52
C ARG A 269 -7.03 -31.85 -5.02
N SER A 270 -6.04 -31.27 -5.70
CA SER A 270 -5.96 -31.26 -7.16
C SER A 270 -5.19 -32.50 -7.63
N ASP A 271 -5.90 -33.54 -8.07
CA ASP A 271 -5.30 -34.71 -8.71
C ASP A 271 -5.08 -34.44 -10.20
N GLY A 272 -3.82 -34.22 -10.59
CA GLY A 272 -3.34 -34.36 -11.95
C GLY A 272 -3.10 -35.85 -12.24
N ALA A 273 -3.89 -36.44 -13.13
CA ALA A 273 -3.81 -37.86 -13.46
C ALA A 273 -2.51 -38.24 -14.21
N PRO A 274 -1.82 -39.34 -13.83
CA PRO A 274 -0.71 -39.91 -14.58
C PRO A 274 -1.13 -41.12 -15.43
N GLY A 275 -0.51 -41.26 -16.61
CA GLY A 275 -0.53 -42.46 -17.46
C GLY A 275 -0.34 -42.05 -18.91
N GLY A 276 0.71 -42.41 -19.66
CA GLY A 276 1.66 -43.52 -19.54
C GLY A 276 1.60 -44.33 -20.84
N GLY A 277 2.51 -44.08 -21.78
CA GLY A 277 2.58 -44.81 -23.06
C GLY A 277 3.83 -44.47 -23.88
N LEU A 278 4.86 -45.31 -23.73
CA LEU A 278 6.13 -45.33 -24.46
C LEU A 278 5.95 -45.45 -25.98
N LEU A 279 6.77 -44.74 -26.78
CA LEU A 279 7.56 -45.29 -27.90
C LEU A 279 8.34 -44.19 -28.67
N ALA A 280 9.49 -44.60 -29.21
CA ALA A 280 10.35 -43.95 -30.23
C ALA A 280 11.43 -42.95 -29.75
N LEU A 281 12.55 -43.51 -29.27
CA LEU A 281 13.90 -42.98 -29.51
C LEU A 281 14.41 -43.56 -30.83
N ALA A 282 14.66 -42.71 -31.83
CA ALA A 282 15.70 -42.90 -32.87
C ALA A 282 15.76 -41.68 -33.80
N GLY A 283 16.94 -41.08 -33.95
CA GLY A 283 17.29 -40.39 -35.19
C GLY A 283 17.93 -39.01 -35.07
N LEU A 284 19.26 -39.01 -35.22
CA LEU A 284 20.08 -38.01 -35.92
C LEU A 284 20.45 -36.71 -35.19
N GLY A 285 21.72 -36.68 -34.77
CA GLY A 285 22.45 -35.44 -34.56
C GLY A 285 23.04 -34.87 -35.85
N LEU A 286 23.86 -33.83 -35.61
CA LEU A 286 24.76 -33.12 -36.52
C LEU A 286 24.07 -32.12 -37.48
N LEU A 287 24.25 -30.82 -37.22
CA LEU A 287 25.20 -29.96 -37.95
C LEU A 287 25.09 -28.47 -37.55
N ALA A 288 26.26 -27.84 -37.41
CA ALA A 288 26.58 -26.41 -37.56
C ALA A 288 25.91 -25.42 -36.58
N GLY A 289 26.60 -24.67 -35.73
CA GLY A 289 27.96 -24.15 -35.84
C GLY A 289 28.02 -22.90 -36.74
N ARG A 290 27.66 -21.71 -36.21
CA ARG A 290 28.38 -20.47 -36.58
C ARG A 290 28.16 -19.31 -35.60
N ARG A 291 29.27 -18.96 -34.94
CA ARG A 291 29.62 -17.64 -34.41
C ARG A 291 29.16 -16.51 -35.36
N ARG A 292 28.75 -15.39 -34.76
CA ARG A 292 29.30 -14.07 -35.13
C ARG A 292 29.22 -13.10 -33.95
N ARG A 293 30.41 -12.74 -33.44
CA ARG A 293 30.68 -11.46 -32.79
C ARG A 293 30.69 -10.37 -33.87
N ARG A 294 30.04 -9.25 -33.60
CA ARG A 294 30.69 -7.93 -33.51
C ARG A 294 30.07 -7.25 -32.31
#